data_AF-A0A7S3L812-F1
#
_entry.id   AF-A0A7S3L812-F1
#
_cell.length_a   1.000
_cell.length_b   1.000
_cell.length_c   1.000
_cell.angle_alpha   90.00
_cell.angle_beta   90.00
_cell.angle_gamma   90.00
#
_symmetry.space_group_name_H-M   'P 1'
#
loop_
_entity.id
_entity.type
_entity.pdbx_description
1 polymer ?
#
loop_
_entity_poly.entity_id
_entity_poly.type
_entity_poly.pdbx_seq_one_letter_code
_entity_poly.pdbx_strand_id
1 'polypeptide(L)'
;ALQLMTEVYLFCPLLAVLSAAVASLALQDTRSYCSDAIGIGNRRFARSGNVGRTWLSAPELVDRKSASAAKKWRSFTFSVLPAPLLGSLIPGALPTKTIIIAALAAAQSAYFLTLAESVLSRAQDAVALKARSAAVCDTYANQGARSAAILPFTSALSSLCAAATAAIVELPFVEALASSGTVLGTGAEIITVATFPALSALFAAAASVSKARCEVDAEAAKQAASTLALQYRDESEDPVLRPLRGVRELIVLTYMNSVREPLRRFLRKLDLRRRWRVARKWVRHNRDDGDQMMN
;
A
#
# COMPACT_ATOMS: atom_id res chain seq x y z
N ALA A 1 -29.88 -9.44 50.79
CA ALA A 1 -29.95 -8.31 49.82
C ALA A 1 -28.60 -7.61 49.66
N LEU A 2 -27.97 -7.10 50.73
CA LEU A 2 -26.67 -6.41 50.68
C LEU A 2 -25.51 -7.24 50.09
N GLN A 3 -25.44 -8.52 50.42
CA GLN A 3 -24.41 -9.45 49.96
C GLN A 3 -24.53 -9.76 48.44
N LEU A 4 -25.76 -9.93 47.97
CA LEU A 4 -26.07 -10.15 46.55
C LEU A 4 -25.76 -8.90 45.71
N MET A 5 -26.03 -7.70 46.25
CA MET A 5 -25.64 -6.44 45.62
C MET A 5 -24.10 -6.32 45.50
N THR A 6 -23.37 -6.66 46.56
CA THR A 6 -21.89 -6.60 46.55
C THR A 6 -21.27 -7.59 45.57
N GLU A 7 -21.80 -8.80 45.47
CA GLU A 7 -21.38 -9.80 44.48
C GLU A 7 -21.60 -9.32 43.04
N VAL A 8 -22.76 -8.73 42.74
CA VAL A 8 -23.06 -8.18 41.40
C VAL A 8 -22.11 -7.02 41.05
N TYR A 9 -21.78 -6.15 42.01
CA TYR A 9 -20.81 -5.06 41.80
C TYR A 9 -19.38 -5.54 41.57
N LEU A 10 -19.00 -6.73 42.08
CA LEU A 10 -17.69 -7.33 41.86
C LEU A 10 -17.60 -8.09 40.52
N PHE A 11 -18.74 -8.57 40.00
CA PHE A 11 -18.77 -9.32 38.75
C PHE A 11 -18.51 -8.45 37.51
N CYS A 12 -19.07 -7.24 37.47
CA CYS A 12 -18.91 -6.30 36.36
C CYS A 12 -17.43 -5.94 36.02
N PRO A 13 -16.59 -5.50 36.98
CA PRO A 13 -15.18 -5.22 36.69
C PRO A 13 -14.40 -6.48 36.30
N LEU A 14 -14.77 -7.66 36.82
CA LEU A 14 -14.15 -8.92 36.44
C LEU A 14 -14.41 -9.24 34.96
N LEU A 15 -15.66 -9.10 34.51
CA LEU A 15 -16.00 -9.23 33.08
C LEU A 15 -15.26 -8.22 32.21
N ALA A 16 -15.13 -6.97 32.67
CA ALA A 16 -14.42 -5.93 31.93
C ALA A 16 -12.92 -6.25 31.78
N VAL A 17 -12.27 -6.74 32.84
CA VAL A 17 -10.86 -7.15 32.81
C VAL A 17 -10.66 -8.39 31.92
N LEU A 18 -11.57 -9.37 31.99
CA LEU A 18 -11.53 -10.53 31.08
C LEU A 18 -11.72 -10.10 29.62
N SER A 19 -12.64 -9.18 29.34
CA SER A 19 -12.84 -8.62 28.00
C SER A 19 -11.58 -7.94 27.47
N ALA A 20 -10.88 -7.14 28.29
CA ALA A 20 -9.61 -6.54 27.90
C ALA A 20 -8.52 -7.58 27.59
N ALA A 21 -8.47 -8.66 28.37
CA ALA A 21 -7.53 -9.76 28.15
C ALA A 21 -7.81 -10.52 26.84
N VAL A 22 -9.08 -10.79 26.56
CA VAL A 22 -9.52 -11.40 25.30
C VAL A 22 -9.22 -10.48 24.11
N ALA A 23 -9.45 -9.17 24.24
CA ALA A 23 -9.11 -8.20 23.20
C ALA A 23 -7.60 -8.13 22.93
N SER A 24 -6.76 -8.22 23.96
CA SER A 24 -5.30 -8.29 23.81
C SER A 24 -4.85 -9.56 23.06
N LEU A 25 -5.44 -10.71 23.39
CA LEU A 25 -5.16 -11.97 22.70
C LEU A 25 -5.63 -11.92 21.24
N ALA A 26 -6.83 -11.40 20.99
CA ALA A 26 -7.38 -11.22 19.65
C ALA A 26 -6.46 -10.33 18.79
N LEU A 27 -5.94 -9.22 19.32
CA LEU A 27 -4.95 -8.38 18.63
C LEU A 27 -3.72 -9.17 18.18
N GLN A 28 -3.21 -10.07 19.02
CA GLN A 28 -2.03 -10.86 18.68
C GLN A 28 -2.30 -11.92 17.62
N ASP A 29 -3.47 -12.56 17.68
CA ASP A 29 -3.91 -13.50 16.64
C ASP A 29 -4.14 -12.76 15.32
N THR A 30 -4.83 -11.62 15.34
CA THR A 30 -5.00 -10.75 14.17
C THR A 30 -3.65 -10.33 13.59
N ARG A 31 -2.67 -9.94 14.42
CA ARG A 31 -1.31 -9.62 13.96
C ARG A 31 -0.62 -10.82 13.31
N SER A 32 -0.77 -12.01 13.88
CA SER A 32 -0.19 -13.23 13.29
C SER A 32 -0.81 -13.51 11.91
N TYR A 33 -2.14 -13.56 11.82
CA TYR A 33 -2.84 -13.82 10.56
C TYR A 33 -2.59 -12.74 9.52
N CYS A 34 -2.57 -11.47 9.93
CA CYS A 34 -2.26 -10.35 9.05
C CYS A 34 -0.81 -10.38 8.58
N SER A 35 0.14 -10.72 9.44
CA SER A 35 1.55 -10.91 9.05
C SER A 35 1.69 -12.04 8.04
N ASP A 36 0.95 -13.12 8.19
CA ASP A 36 0.96 -14.25 7.23
C ASP A 36 0.33 -13.86 5.89
N ALA A 37 -0.74 -13.05 5.90
CA ALA A 37 -1.41 -12.53 4.71
C ALA A 37 -0.60 -11.43 3.98
N ILE A 38 0.05 -10.54 4.74
CA ILE A 38 0.99 -9.52 4.24
C ILE A 38 2.30 -10.19 3.80
N GLY A 39 2.64 -11.34 4.37
CA GLY A 39 3.70 -12.19 3.87
C GLY A 39 3.47 -12.58 2.41
N ILE A 40 4.55 -12.71 1.66
CA ILE A 40 4.52 -13.56 0.47
C ILE A 40 4.39 -14.95 1.09
N GLY A 41 3.21 -15.57 1.00
CA GLY A 41 2.92 -16.82 1.71
C GLY A 41 3.97 -17.92 1.47
N ASN A 42 3.80 -19.08 2.10
CA ASN A 42 4.75 -20.21 2.09
C ASN A 42 5.14 -20.74 0.67
N ARG A 43 4.62 -20.15 -0.40
CA ARG A 43 4.92 -20.47 -1.79
C ARG A 43 5.26 -19.20 -2.56
N ARG A 44 6.52 -19.14 -2.97
CA ARG A 44 7.12 -18.45 -4.15
C ARG A 44 8.16 -17.42 -3.77
N PHE A 45 9.40 -17.86 -3.94
CA PHE A 45 10.61 -17.08 -3.86
C PHE A 45 10.53 -15.91 -4.85
N ALA A 46 10.35 -14.69 -4.36
CA ALA A 46 10.52 -13.49 -5.19
C ALA A 46 11.97 -13.32 -5.67
N ARG A 47 12.94 -13.98 -5.03
CA ARG A 47 14.37 -14.02 -5.39
C ARG A 47 14.99 -15.37 -5.02
N SER A 48 15.85 -15.91 -5.88
CA SER A 48 16.59 -17.16 -5.67
C SER A 48 17.45 -17.16 -4.40
N GLY A 49 17.99 -16.02 -3.99
CA GLY A 49 18.78 -15.88 -2.75
C GLY A 49 17.98 -15.96 -1.44
N ASN A 50 16.64 -15.93 -1.49
CA ASN A 50 15.79 -15.98 -0.29
C ASN A 50 15.31 -17.40 0.05
N VAL A 51 15.71 -18.41 -0.73
CA VAL A 51 15.29 -19.82 -0.52
C VAL A 51 15.77 -20.33 0.85
N GLY A 52 17.05 -20.13 1.16
CA GLY A 52 17.63 -20.55 2.45
C GLY A 52 17.13 -19.78 3.67
N ARG A 53 16.54 -18.59 3.49
CA ARG A 53 15.95 -17.79 4.58
C ARG A 53 14.48 -18.11 4.87
N THR A 54 13.79 -18.74 3.92
CA THR A 54 12.37 -19.07 4.03
C THR A 54 12.15 -20.53 4.42
N TRP A 55 13.12 -21.40 4.14
CA TRP A 55 13.20 -22.74 4.70
C TRP A 55 13.80 -22.69 6.10
N LEU A 56 12.95 -22.51 7.10
CA LEU A 56 13.33 -22.69 8.50
C LEU A 56 13.43 -24.19 8.78
N SER A 57 14.49 -24.59 9.48
CA SER A 57 14.62 -25.93 10.01
C SER A 57 13.52 -26.23 11.04
N ALA A 58 13.19 -27.52 11.24
CA ALA A 58 12.23 -27.92 12.26
C ALA A 58 12.49 -27.30 13.65
N PRO A 59 13.73 -27.25 14.19
CA PRO A 59 13.99 -26.58 15.46
C PRO A 59 13.73 -25.06 15.41
N GLU A 60 14.15 -24.36 14.34
CA GLU A 60 13.87 -22.93 14.19
C GLU A 60 12.37 -22.62 14.13
N LEU A 61 11.58 -23.51 13.52
CA LEU A 61 10.11 -23.39 13.51
C LEU A 61 9.53 -23.56 14.91
N VAL A 62 10.04 -24.51 15.70
CA VAL A 62 9.63 -24.73 17.08
C VAL A 62 9.99 -23.52 17.95
N ASP A 63 11.22 -23.01 17.84
CA ASP A 63 11.68 -21.84 18.58
C ASP A 63 10.85 -20.59 18.26
N ARG A 64 10.56 -20.35 16.98
CA ARG A 64 9.71 -19.23 16.55
C ARG A 64 8.28 -19.35 17.07
N LYS A 65 7.69 -20.55 17.02
CA LYS A 65 6.35 -20.80 17.58
C LYS A 65 6.33 -20.64 19.10
N SER A 66 7.35 -21.14 19.79
CA SER A 66 7.52 -21.01 21.24
C SER A 66 7.64 -19.54 21.67
N ALA A 67 8.50 -18.77 21.00
CA ALA A 67 8.66 -17.34 21.25
C ALA A 67 7.34 -16.56 21.03
N SER A 68 6.58 -16.94 20.00
CA SER A 68 5.29 -16.33 19.69
C SER A 68 4.24 -16.65 20.77
N ALA A 69 4.17 -17.90 21.22
CA ALA A 69 3.30 -18.31 22.33
C ALA A 69 3.68 -17.61 23.64
N ALA A 70 4.97 -17.52 23.97
CA ALA A 70 5.46 -16.80 25.15
C ALA A 70 5.10 -15.30 25.09
N LYS A 71 5.21 -14.67 23.91
CA LYS A 71 4.77 -13.28 23.69
C LYS A 71 3.26 -13.14 23.89
N LYS A 72 2.46 -14.16 23.54
CA LYS A 72 1.02 -14.15 23.78
C LYS A 72 0.68 -14.13 25.27
N TRP A 73 1.24 -15.07 26.00
CA TRP A 73 1.08 -15.15 27.45
C TRP A 73 1.56 -13.90 28.17
N ARG A 74 2.71 -13.34 27.79
CA ARG A 74 3.21 -12.08 28.37
C ARG A 74 2.22 -10.94 28.14
N SER A 75 1.72 -10.75 26.92
CA SER A 75 0.75 -9.69 26.63
C SER A 75 -0.56 -9.88 27.38
N PHE A 76 -1.05 -11.13 27.46
CA PHE A 76 -2.22 -11.46 28.25
C PHE A 76 -2.02 -11.06 29.72
N THR A 77 -0.93 -11.50 30.35
CA THR A 77 -0.61 -11.15 31.75
C THR A 77 -0.48 -9.64 31.95
N PHE A 78 0.22 -8.94 31.05
CA PHE A 78 0.39 -7.49 31.10
C PHE A 78 -0.90 -6.71 30.80
N SER A 79 -1.89 -7.30 30.14
CA SER A 79 -3.19 -6.67 29.90
C SER A 79 -4.16 -6.83 31.08
N VAL A 80 -4.04 -7.91 31.86
CA VAL A 80 -4.93 -8.21 32.98
C VAL A 80 -4.56 -7.44 34.25
N LEU A 81 -3.26 -7.27 34.54
CA LEU A 81 -2.78 -6.72 35.81
C LEU A 81 -2.94 -5.19 36.02
N PRO A 82 -2.82 -4.31 35.01
CA PRO A 82 -2.74 -2.87 35.25
C PRO A 82 -4.03 -2.27 35.81
N ALA A 83 -5.20 -2.69 35.32
CA ALA A 83 -6.47 -2.12 35.78
C ALA A 83 -6.77 -2.44 37.26
N PRO A 84 -6.63 -3.71 37.73
CA PRO A 84 -6.73 -4.03 39.15
C PRO A 84 -5.67 -3.33 40.02
N LEU A 85 -4.41 -3.27 39.57
CA LEU A 85 -3.34 -2.60 40.31
C LEU A 85 -3.62 -1.10 40.48
N LEU A 86 -4.01 -0.41 39.41
CA LEU A 86 -4.39 1.01 39.47
C LEU A 86 -5.62 1.23 40.35
N GLY A 87 -6.63 0.35 40.26
CA GLY A 87 -7.81 0.42 41.12
C GLY A 87 -7.51 0.22 42.61
N SER A 88 -6.51 -0.60 42.95
CA SER A 88 -6.10 -0.82 44.34
C SER A 88 -5.48 0.42 44.99
N LEU A 89 -4.73 1.20 44.21
CA LEU A 89 -4.02 2.41 44.66
C LEU A 89 -4.95 3.61 44.89
N ILE A 90 -6.15 3.61 44.30
CA ILE A 90 -7.10 4.72 44.45
C ILE A 90 -7.76 4.62 45.83
N PRO A 91 -7.67 5.66 46.68
CA PRO A 91 -8.39 5.70 47.94
C PRO A 91 -9.90 5.85 47.69
N GLY A 92 -10.74 5.14 48.45
CA GLY A 92 -12.20 5.23 48.32
C GLY A 92 -12.95 3.97 48.71
N ALA A 93 -14.29 4.07 48.73
CA ALA A 93 -15.17 2.93 48.98
C ALA A 93 -15.09 1.90 47.84
N LEU A 94 -15.35 0.62 48.16
CA LEU A 94 -15.32 -0.49 47.20
C LEU A 94 -16.10 -0.23 45.90
N PRO A 95 -17.33 0.35 45.92
CA PRO A 95 -18.08 0.61 44.68
C PRO A 95 -17.41 1.62 43.74
N THR A 96 -16.75 2.63 44.29
CA THR A 96 -16.04 3.63 43.47
C THR A 96 -14.82 3.01 42.80
N LYS A 97 -14.10 2.13 43.51
CA LYS A 97 -12.94 1.42 42.95
C LYS A 97 -13.34 0.48 41.81
N THR A 98 -14.43 -0.28 41.97
CA THR A 98 -14.89 -1.22 40.93
C THR A 98 -15.32 -0.50 39.66
N ILE A 99 -15.99 0.66 39.77
CA ILE A 99 -16.35 1.49 38.62
C ILE A 99 -15.10 1.97 37.87
N ILE A 100 -14.08 2.44 38.59
CA ILE A 100 -12.84 2.93 37.96
C ILE A 100 -12.08 1.78 37.28
N ILE A 101 -11.98 0.61 37.92
CA ILE A 101 -11.37 -0.59 37.33
C ILE A 101 -12.12 -0.99 36.05
N ALA A 102 -13.45 -1.04 36.10
CA ALA A 102 -14.27 -1.38 34.94
C ALA A 102 -14.08 -0.38 33.79
N ALA A 103 -14.04 0.93 34.09
CA ALA A 103 -13.80 1.97 33.10
C ALA A 103 -12.41 1.88 32.46
N LEU A 104 -11.36 1.65 33.26
CA LEU A 104 -10.00 1.46 32.75
C LEU A 104 -9.87 0.19 31.90
N ALA A 105 -10.47 -0.91 32.34
CA ALA A 105 -10.47 -2.16 31.59
C ALA A 105 -11.25 -2.02 30.25
N ALA A 106 -12.38 -1.32 30.26
CA ALA A 106 -13.12 -1.01 29.04
C ALA A 106 -12.30 -0.15 28.06
N ALA A 107 -11.60 0.87 28.56
CA ALA A 107 -10.71 1.70 27.75
C ALA A 107 -9.53 0.89 27.16
N GLN A 108 -8.95 -0.03 27.93
CA GLN A 108 -7.91 -0.95 27.46
C GLN A 108 -8.44 -1.90 26.37
N SER A 109 -9.62 -2.47 26.57
CA SER A 109 -10.28 -3.33 25.59
C SER A 109 -10.51 -2.59 24.26
N ALA A 110 -11.11 -1.39 24.33
CA ALA A 110 -11.31 -0.54 23.16
C ALA A 110 -9.99 -0.22 22.44
N TYR A 111 -8.94 0.12 23.19
CA TYR A 111 -7.61 0.39 22.62
C TYR A 111 -7.04 -0.82 21.85
N PHE A 112 -7.10 -2.03 22.42
CA PHE A 112 -6.60 -3.23 21.73
C PHE A 112 -7.45 -3.60 20.51
N LEU A 113 -8.77 -3.43 20.57
CA LEU A 113 -9.66 -3.66 19.42
C LEU A 113 -9.36 -2.68 18.28
N THR A 114 -9.19 -1.39 18.58
CA THR A 114 -8.80 -0.40 17.57
C THR A 114 -7.44 -0.71 16.95
N LEU A 115 -6.47 -1.18 17.76
CA LEU A 115 -5.20 -1.65 17.22
C LEU A 115 -5.38 -2.87 16.32
N ALA A 116 -6.27 -3.80 16.65
CA ALA A 116 -6.51 -5.00 15.86
C ALA A 116 -7.12 -4.63 14.50
N GLU A 117 -8.11 -3.75 14.50
CA GLU A 117 -8.73 -3.20 13.29
C GLU A 117 -7.70 -2.46 12.43
N SER A 118 -6.80 -1.68 13.05
CA SER A 118 -5.74 -0.98 12.33
C SER A 118 -4.75 -1.91 11.65
N VAL A 119 -4.47 -3.08 12.24
CA VAL A 119 -3.60 -4.10 11.62
C VAL A 119 -4.34 -4.81 10.49
N LEU A 120 -5.63 -5.06 10.67
CA LEU A 120 -6.47 -5.71 9.67
C LEU A 120 -6.66 -4.85 8.42
N SER A 121 -6.94 -3.56 8.59
CA SER A 121 -7.05 -2.62 7.46
C SER A 121 -5.76 -2.52 6.66
N ARG A 122 -4.61 -2.45 7.35
CA ARG A 122 -3.28 -2.50 6.71
C ARG A 122 -3.04 -3.78 5.93
N ALA A 123 -3.44 -4.92 6.48
CA ALA A 123 -3.32 -6.19 5.79
C ALA A 123 -4.20 -6.24 4.54
N GLN A 124 -5.43 -5.73 4.64
CA GLN A 124 -6.35 -5.64 3.51
C GLN A 124 -5.80 -4.75 2.39
N ASP A 125 -5.23 -3.58 2.71
CA ASP A 125 -4.60 -2.71 1.72
C ASP A 125 -3.40 -3.37 1.04
N ALA A 126 -2.54 -4.04 1.81
CA ALA A 126 -1.42 -4.78 1.27
C ALA A 126 -1.88 -5.93 0.35
N VAL A 127 -2.92 -6.68 0.74
CA VAL A 127 -3.52 -7.74 -0.08
C VAL A 127 -4.15 -7.17 -1.34
N ALA A 128 -4.86 -6.04 -1.27
CA ALA A 128 -5.46 -5.37 -2.42
C ALA A 128 -4.40 -4.89 -3.42
N LEU A 129 -3.30 -4.28 -2.93
CA LEU A 129 -2.16 -3.88 -3.76
C LEU A 129 -1.50 -5.09 -4.43
N LYS A 130 -1.37 -6.21 -3.71
CA LYS A 130 -0.87 -7.46 -4.29
C LYS A 130 -1.79 -8.01 -5.37
N ALA A 131 -3.10 -8.08 -5.10
CA ALA A 131 -4.07 -8.57 -6.06
C ALA A 131 -4.05 -7.73 -7.35
N ARG A 132 -3.98 -6.39 -7.22
CA ARG A 132 -3.87 -5.48 -8.36
C ARG A 132 -2.56 -5.68 -9.13
N SER A 133 -1.44 -5.79 -8.44
CA SER A 133 -0.13 -5.98 -9.11
C SER A 133 -0.01 -7.35 -9.76
N ALA A 134 -0.59 -8.39 -9.15
CA ALA A 134 -0.69 -9.73 -9.73
C ALA A 134 -1.57 -9.73 -10.97
N ALA A 135 -2.73 -9.07 -10.93
CA ALA A 135 -3.60 -8.93 -12.10
C ALA A 135 -2.89 -8.22 -13.26
N VAL A 136 -2.15 -7.14 -12.98
CA VAL A 136 -1.34 -6.44 -13.99
C VAL A 136 -0.26 -7.36 -14.56
N CYS A 137 0.46 -8.08 -13.70
CA CYS A 137 1.47 -9.06 -14.11
C CYS A 137 0.88 -10.15 -15.02
N ASP A 138 -0.30 -10.69 -14.69
CA ASP A 138 -0.99 -11.70 -15.49
C ASP A 138 -1.46 -11.14 -16.84
N THR A 139 -1.91 -9.88 -16.89
CA THR A 139 -2.29 -9.25 -18.17
C THR A 139 -1.10 -9.08 -19.10
N TYR A 140 0.04 -8.59 -18.61
CA TYR A 140 1.26 -8.44 -19.42
C TYR A 140 1.87 -9.80 -19.78
N ALA A 141 1.80 -10.80 -18.89
CA ALA A 141 2.24 -12.15 -19.20
C ALA A 141 1.41 -12.78 -20.34
N ASN A 142 0.09 -12.58 -20.33
CA ASN A 142 -0.78 -13.07 -21.40
C ASN A 142 -0.57 -12.31 -22.73
N GLN A 143 -0.32 -11.00 -22.68
CA GLN A 143 0.03 -10.20 -23.86
C GLN A 143 1.36 -10.64 -24.46
N GLY A 144 2.38 -10.82 -23.61
CA GLY A 144 3.67 -11.36 -24.01
C GLY A 144 3.56 -12.77 -24.59
N ALA A 145 2.75 -13.65 -23.99
CA ALA A 145 2.54 -15.01 -24.52
C ALA A 145 1.90 -15.01 -25.91
N ARG A 146 0.91 -14.15 -26.16
CA ARG A 146 0.29 -14.01 -27.49
C ARG A 146 1.27 -13.45 -28.52
N SER A 147 2.02 -12.41 -28.16
CA SER A 147 3.03 -11.82 -29.04
C SER A 147 4.20 -12.79 -29.31
N ALA A 148 4.59 -13.58 -28.31
CA ALA A 148 5.61 -14.62 -28.43
C ALA A 148 5.17 -15.79 -29.31
N ALA A 149 3.88 -16.12 -29.36
CA ALA A 149 3.37 -17.14 -30.28
C ALA A 149 3.45 -16.70 -31.76
N ILE A 150 3.39 -15.40 -32.04
CA ILE A 150 3.46 -14.84 -33.40
C ILE A 150 4.91 -14.76 -33.91
N LEU A 151 5.88 -14.58 -33.01
CA LEU A 151 7.30 -14.42 -33.34
C LEU A 151 7.90 -15.56 -34.18
N PRO A 152 7.71 -16.85 -33.83
CA PRO A 152 8.18 -17.95 -34.66
C PRO A 152 7.59 -17.93 -36.06
N PHE A 153 6.30 -17.61 -36.19
CA PHE A 153 5.62 -17.57 -37.48
C PHE A 153 6.15 -16.44 -38.39
N THR A 154 6.34 -15.22 -37.86
CA THR A 154 6.87 -14.10 -38.66
C THR A 154 8.34 -14.29 -39.01
N SER A 155 9.14 -14.87 -38.11
CA SER A 155 10.53 -15.25 -38.41
C SER A 155 10.62 -16.34 -39.48
N ALA A 156 9.74 -17.34 -39.43
CA ALA A 156 9.66 -18.39 -40.44
C ALA A 156 9.25 -17.85 -41.82
N LEU A 157 8.24 -16.96 -41.88
CA LEU A 157 7.84 -16.30 -43.14
C LEU A 157 8.96 -15.44 -43.73
N SER A 158 9.70 -14.69 -42.91
CA SER A 158 10.88 -13.94 -43.38
C SER A 158 11.95 -14.87 -43.96
N SER A 159 12.25 -15.98 -43.28
CA SER A 159 13.20 -16.98 -43.80
C SER A 159 12.74 -17.65 -45.10
N LEU A 160 11.44 -17.90 -45.24
CA LEU A 160 10.86 -18.47 -46.46
C LEU A 160 10.88 -17.46 -47.62
N CYS A 161 10.59 -16.18 -47.37
CA CYS A 161 10.72 -15.14 -48.38
C CYS A 161 12.18 -14.92 -48.80
N ALA A 162 13.13 -14.95 -47.87
CA ALA A 162 14.56 -14.91 -48.18
C ALA A 162 15.01 -16.12 -49.00
N ALA A 163 14.58 -17.33 -48.64
CA ALA A 163 14.86 -18.55 -49.40
C ALA A 163 14.23 -18.51 -50.80
N ALA A 164 13.00 -17.99 -50.93
CA ALA A 164 12.34 -17.80 -52.22
C ALA A 164 13.07 -16.76 -53.08
N THR A 165 13.56 -15.66 -52.50
CA THR A 165 14.43 -14.71 -53.21
C THR A 165 15.69 -15.40 -53.73
N ALA A 166 16.38 -16.17 -52.88
CA ALA A 166 17.58 -16.90 -53.29
C ALA A 166 17.28 -17.89 -54.42
N ALA A 167 16.19 -18.67 -54.30
CA ALA A 167 15.77 -19.60 -55.34
C ALA A 167 15.40 -18.91 -56.66
N ILE A 168 14.75 -17.75 -56.62
CA ILE A 168 14.41 -16.97 -57.82
C ILE A 168 15.67 -16.44 -58.51
N VAL A 169 16.67 -15.99 -57.74
CA VAL A 169 17.95 -15.50 -58.29
C VAL A 169 18.82 -16.64 -58.82
N GLU A 170 18.75 -17.84 -58.23
CA GLU A 170 19.58 -18.99 -58.65
C GLU A 170 18.92 -19.86 -59.75
N LEU A 171 17.62 -19.76 -59.99
CA LEU A 171 16.95 -20.57 -61.01
C LEU A 171 17.10 -19.96 -62.42
N PRO A 172 17.58 -20.74 -63.42
CA PRO A 172 17.81 -20.27 -64.79
C PRO A 172 16.53 -19.90 -65.56
N PHE A 173 15.36 -20.14 -64.96
CA PHE A 173 14.05 -19.73 -65.49
C PHE A 173 13.90 -18.20 -65.60
N VAL A 174 14.50 -17.44 -64.68
CA VAL A 174 14.39 -15.97 -64.70
C VAL A 174 15.24 -15.37 -65.83
N GLU A 175 16.44 -15.90 -66.04
CA GLU A 175 17.27 -15.55 -67.21
C GLU A 175 16.59 -15.92 -68.54
N ALA A 176 15.87 -17.06 -68.57
CA ALA A 176 15.08 -17.45 -69.74
C ALA A 176 13.91 -16.48 -70.02
N LEU A 177 13.25 -15.94 -68.98
CA LEU A 177 12.18 -14.94 -69.10
C LEU A 177 12.70 -13.57 -69.56
N ALA A 178 13.91 -13.19 -69.13
CA ALA A 178 14.59 -11.98 -69.59
C ALA A 178 15.00 -12.09 -71.07
N SER A 179 15.42 -13.29 -71.49
CA SER A 179 15.88 -13.57 -72.85
C SER A 179 14.79 -13.53 -73.92
N SER A 180 13.50 -13.59 -73.55
CA SER A 180 12.40 -13.54 -74.51
C SER A 180 12.16 -12.16 -75.13
N GLY A 181 12.82 -11.10 -74.64
CA GLY A 181 12.81 -9.75 -75.22
C GLY A 181 11.44 -9.06 -75.25
N THR A 182 10.42 -9.68 -74.66
CA THR A 182 9.06 -9.13 -74.58
C THR A 182 8.96 -8.19 -73.39
N VAL A 183 8.31 -7.04 -73.58
CA VAL A 183 8.08 -6.03 -72.53
C VAL A 183 7.40 -6.64 -71.28
N LEU A 184 6.56 -7.66 -71.50
CA LEU A 184 5.92 -8.44 -70.43
C LEU A 184 6.90 -9.29 -69.61
N GLY A 185 7.94 -9.86 -70.22
CA GLY A 185 8.96 -10.67 -69.55
C GLY A 185 9.83 -9.82 -68.61
N THR A 186 10.32 -8.68 -69.12
CA THR A 186 11.07 -7.70 -68.31
C THR A 186 10.25 -7.13 -67.16
N GLY A 187 8.94 -6.91 -67.37
CA GLY A 187 8.05 -6.45 -66.30
C GLY A 187 7.87 -7.47 -65.19
N ALA A 188 7.69 -8.75 -65.53
CA ALA A 188 7.52 -9.84 -64.57
C ALA A 188 8.79 -10.10 -63.72
N GLU A 189 9.96 -9.99 -64.33
CA GLU A 189 11.26 -10.11 -63.63
C GLU A 189 11.45 -8.99 -62.61
N ILE A 190 11.23 -7.73 -63.00
CA ILE A 190 11.37 -6.59 -62.08
C ILE A 190 10.41 -6.73 -60.89
N ILE A 191 9.17 -7.16 -61.15
CA ILE A 191 8.17 -7.36 -60.09
C ILE A 191 8.62 -8.48 -59.15
N THR A 192 9.06 -9.63 -59.66
CA THR A 192 9.47 -10.76 -58.81
C THR A 192 10.74 -10.46 -58.01
N VAL A 193 11.76 -9.86 -58.64
CA VAL A 193 13.01 -9.48 -57.98
C VAL A 193 12.81 -8.39 -56.93
N ALA A 194 11.84 -7.47 -57.11
CA ALA A 194 11.56 -6.42 -56.13
C ALA A 194 10.64 -6.90 -54.99
N THR A 195 9.64 -7.73 -55.28
CA THR A 195 8.58 -8.08 -54.32
C THR A 195 9.06 -9.03 -53.22
N PHE A 196 9.83 -10.06 -53.54
CA PHE A 196 10.26 -11.05 -52.53
C PHE A 196 11.24 -10.46 -51.49
N PRO A 197 12.27 -9.68 -51.86
CA PRO A 197 13.11 -8.97 -50.89
C PRO A 197 12.33 -7.94 -50.07
N ALA A 198 11.41 -7.20 -50.71
CA ALA A 198 10.57 -6.23 -50.01
C ALA A 198 9.67 -6.90 -48.95
N LEU A 199 9.05 -8.04 -49.29
CA LEU A 199 8.25 -8.83 -48.36
C LEU A 199 9.12 -9.46 -47.26
N SER A 200 10.31 -9.96 -47.59
CA SER A 200 11.27 -10.51 -46.61
C SER A 200 11.69 -9.46 -45.59
N ALA A 201 12.05 -8.25 -46.05
CA ALA A 201 12.40 -7.12 -45.19
C ALA A 201 11.20 -6.67 -44.33
N LEU A 202 9.99 -6.67 -44.88
CA LEU A 202 8.77 -6.34 -44.15
C LEU A 202 8.47 -7.35 -43.05
N PHE A 203 8.57 -8.65 -43.32
CA PHE A 203 8.38 -9.69 -42.30
C PHE A 203 9.48 -9.68 -41.24
N ALA A 204 10.74 -9.42 -41.62
CA ALA A 204 11.84 -9.24 -40.68
C ALA A 204 11.61 -8.03 -39.76
N ALA A 205 11.17 -6.90 -40.32
CA ALA A 205 10.81 -5.70 -39.56
C ALA A 205 9.63 -5.99 -38.60
N ALA A 206 8.59 -6.70 -39.08
CA ALA A 206 7.46 -7.11 -38.24
C ALA A 206 7.89 -8.03 -37.08
N ALA A 207 8.80 -8.98 -37.32
CA ALA A 207 9.38 -9.84 -36.29
C ALA A 207 10.18 -9.03 -35.25
N SER A 208 10.98 -8.05 -35.70
CA SER A 208 11.71 -7.14 -34.81
C SER A 208 10.77 -6.31 -33.92
N VAL A 209 9.67 -5.78 -34.47
CA VAL A 209 8.66 -5.02 -33.70
C VAL A 209 7.95 -5.93 -32.69
N SER A 210 7.58 -7.15 -33.09
CA SER A 210 6.98 -8.12 -32.17
C SER A 210 7.93 -8.51 -31.03
N LYS A 211 9.24 -8.62 -31.30
CA LYS A 211 10.25 -8.93 -30.29
C LYS A 211 10.37 -7.79 -29.28
N ALA A 212 10.48 -6.56 -29.77
CA ALA A 212 10.55 -5.37 -28.92
C ALA A 212 9.30 -5.25 -28.03
N ARG A 213 8.10 -5.55 -28.55
CA ARG A 213 6.87 -5.60 -27.75
C ARG A 213 6.94 -6.66 -26.63
N CYS A 214 7.39 -7.87 -26.94
CA CYS A 214 7.56 -8.92 -25.93
C CYS A 214 8.55 -8.52 -24.82
N GLU A 215 9.65 -7.84 -25.16
CA GLU A 215 10.64 -7.37 -24.19
C GLU A 215 10.06 -6.28 -23.28
N VAL A 216 9.34 -5.30 -23.85
CA VAL A 216 8.65 -4.25 -23.08
C VAL A 216 7.59 -4.83 -22.15
N ASP A 217 6.77 -5.77 -22.64
CA ASP A 217 5.74 -6.43 -21.83
C ASP A 217 6.36 -7.26 -20.69
N ALA A 218 7.48 -7.94 -20.96
CA ALA A 218 8.22 -8.69 -19.94
C ALA A 218 8.84 -7.77 -18.87
N GLU A 219 9.37 -6.61 -19.27
CA GLU A 219 9.88 -5.60 -18.34
C GLU A 219 8.76 -4.99 -17.50
N ALA A 220 7.60 -4.67 -18.09
CA ALA A 220 6.43 -4.18 -17.37
C ALA A 220 5.92 -5.21 -16.35
N ALA A 221 5.83 -6.49 -16.74
CA ALA A 221 5.49 -7.57 -15.82
C ALA A 221 6.53 -7.71 -14.69
N LYS A 222 7.83 -7.58 -15.00
CA LYS A 222 8.91 -7.63 -14.01
C LYS A 222 8.85 -6.44 -13.03
N GLN A 223 8.53 -5.24 -13.51
CA GLN A 223 8.34 -4.06 -12.67
C GLN A 223 7.13 -4.24 -11.75
N ALA A 224 5.99 -4.72 -12.25
CA ALA A 224 4.82 -5.07 -11.44
C ALA A 224 5.10 -6.21 -10.44
N ALA A 225 5.94 -7.18 -10.80
CA ALA A 225 6.40 -8.22 -9.87
C ALA A 225 7.38 -7.67 -8.82
N SER A 226 8.15 -6.63 -9.15
CA SER A 226 9.07 -6.00 -8.21
C SER A 226 8.33 -5.16 -7.15
N THR A 227 7.17 -4.57 -7.50
CA THR A 227 6.30 -3.91 -6.53
C THR A 227 5.63 -4.92 -5.60
N LEU A 228 5.33 -6.14 -6.07
CA LEU A 228 4.93 -7.27 -5.22
C LEU A 228 6.04 -7.71 -4.26
N ALA A 229 7.30 -7.56 -4.67
CA ALA A 229 8.48 -7.98 -3.92
C ALA A 229 9.00 -6.93 -2.92
N LEU A 230 8.45 -5.71 -2.91
CA LEU A 230 8.63 -4.76 -1.82
C LEU A 230 7.95 -5.32 -0.57
N GLN A 231 8.73 -6.12 0.17
CA GLN A 231 8.30 -6.73 1.42
C GLN A 231 8.06 -5.61 2.44
N TYR A 232 6.86 -5.57 3.03
CA TYR A 232 6.58 -4.90 4.30
C TYR A 232 7.29 -5.64 5.46
N ARG A 233 8.60 -5.89 5.34
CA ARG A 233 9.35 -6.81 6.20
C ARG A 233 9.67 -6.19 7.56
N ASP A 234 9.84 -4.89 7.60
CA ASP A 234 10.20 -4.16 8.81
C ASP A 234 9.04 -3.29 9.26
N GLU A 235 8.41 -3.68 10.39
CA GLU A 235 7.37 -2.89 11.08
C GLU A 235 7.80 -1.43 11.36
N SER A 236 9.11 -1.14 11.33
CA SER A 236 9.69 0.19 11.55
C SER A 236 9.76 1.07 10.31
N GLU A 237 9.73 0.49 9.11
CA GLU A 237 9.91 1.20 7.83
C GLU A 237 8.68 1.15 6.92
N ASP A 238 7.49 0.97 7.46
CA ASP A 238 6.25 1.12 6.69
C ASP A 238 6.06 2.59 6.26
N PRO A 239 6.21 2.91 4.95
CA PRO A 239 6.12 4.30 4.49
C PRO A 239 4.66 4.75 4.31
N VAL A 240 3.71 3.81 4.25
CA VAL A 240 2.36 4.08 3.74
C VAL A 240 1.35 4.39 4.85
N LEU A 241 1.47 3.81 6.06
CA LEU A 241 0.45 3.95 7.10
C LEU A 241 1.09 4.06 8.50
N ARG A 242 1.32 5.30 8.95
CA ARG A 242 1.64 5.61 10.37
C ARG A 242 0.36 6.10 11.06
N PRO A 243 -0.53 5.21 11.54
CA PRO A 243 -1.85 5.60 12.07
C PRO A 243 -1.75 6.58 13.23
N LEU A 244 -0.78 6.39 14.14
CA LEU A 244 -0.54 7.33 15.24
C LEU A 244 -0.10 8.71 14.77
N ARG A 245 0.64 8.78 13.66
CA ARG A 245 1.02 10.06 13.05
C ARG A 245 -0.19 10.73 12.41
N GLY A 246 -1.03 9.97 11.69
CA GLY A 246 -2.29 10.47 11.14
C GLY A 246 -3.23 10.99 12.21
N VAL A 247 -3.46 10.22 13.28
CA VAL A 247 -4.30 10.65 14.43
C VAL A 247 -3.69 11.88 15.11
N ARG A 248 -2.38 11.92 15.32
CA ARG A 248 -1.70 13.10 15.87
C ARG A 248 -1.89 14.32 14.96
N GLU A 249 -1.74 14.17 13.66
CA GLU A 249 -1.94 15.24 12.69
C GLU A 249 -3.40 15.71 12.70
N LEU A 250 -4.38 14.81 12.76
CA LEU A 250 -5.80 15.15 12.94
C LEU A 250 -6.06 15.89 14.25
N ILE A 251 -5.50 15.45 15.38
CA ILE A 251 -5.65 16.16 16.66
C ILE A 251 -5.05 17.57 16.57
N VAL A 252 -3.87 17.70 15.96
CA VAL A 252 -3.21 18.99 15.77
C VAL A 252 -4.06 19.89 14.87
N LEU A 253 -4.57 19.38 13.75
CA LEU A 253 -5.43 20.12 12.82
C LEU A 253 -6.74 20.54 13.49
N THR A 254 -7.38 19.63 14.22
CA THR A 254 -8.60 19.92 14.99
C THR A 254 -8.32 20.99 16.03
N TYR A 255 -7.24 20.87 16.83
CA TYR A 255 -6.88 21.88 17.82
C TYR A 255 -6.58 23.24 17.18
N MET A 256 -5.88 23.26 16.04
CA MET A 256 -5.58 24.49 15.31
C MET A 256 -6.86 25.17 14.79
N ASN A 257 -7.80 24.40 14.24
CA ASN A 257 -9.02 24.93 13.65
C ASN A 257 -10.13 25.24 14.66
N SER A 258 -10.34 24.38 15.67
CA SER A 258 -11.45 24.52 16.62
C SER A 258 -11.10 25.36 17.84
N VAL A 259 -9.84 25.38 18.27
CA VAL A 259 -9.42 26.11 19.48
C VAL A 259 -8.61 27.34 19.10
N ARG A 260 -7.54 27.17 18.33
CA ARG A 260 -6.58 28.26 18.07
C ARG A 260 -7.17 29.35 17.18
N GLU A 261 -7.92 28.99 16.13
CA GLU A 261 -8.54 29.99 15.26
C GLU A 261 -9.62 30.83 15.97
N PRO A 262 -10.60 30.25 16.69
CA PRO A 262 -11.58 31.03 17.43
C PRO A 262 -10.93 31.87 18.52
N LEU A 263 -9.93 31.34 19.23
CA LEU A 263 -9.17 32.08 20.23
C LEU A 263 -8.40 33.25 19.59
N ARG A 264 -7.76 33.05 18.44
CA ARG A 264 -7.11 34.13 17.68
C ARG A 264 -8.10 35.17 17.19
N ARG A 265 -9.28 34.76 16.70
CA ARG A 265 -10.35 35.69 16.28
C ARG A 265 -10.88 36.50 17.48
N PHE A 266 -11.05 35.86 18.63
CA PHE A 266 -11.44 36.50 19.88
C PHE A 266 -10.37 37.49 20.38
N LEU A 267 -9.10 37.08 20.40
CA LEU A 267 -7.96 37.92 20.78
C LEU A 267 -7.78 39.12 19.82
N ARG A 268 -8.02 38.94 18.51
CA ARG A 268 -8.04 40.06 17.55
C ARG A 268 -9.19 41.05 17.82
N LYS A 269 -10.35 40.57 18.27
CA LYS A 269 -11.46 41.45 18.70
C LYS A 269 -11.13 42.18 20.00
N LEU A 270 -10.38 41.54 20.89
CA LEU A 270 -9.87 42.09 22.14
C LEU A 270 -8.61 42.94 21.99
N ASP A 271 -8.10 43.14 20.77
CA ASP A 271 -6.93 43.98 20.54
C ASP A 271 -7.26 45.45 20.85
N LEU A 272 -7.26 45.75 22.14
CA LEU A 272 -7.49 47.04 22.77
C LEU A 272 -6.50 48.06 22.21
N ARG A 273 -5.33 47.64 21.68
CA ARG A 273 -4.40 48.55 21.01
C ARG A 273 -4.96 49.15 19.72
N ARG A 274 -5.83 48.45 18.99
CA ARG A 274 -6.57 49.05 17.86
C ARG A 274 -7.63 50.03 18.37
N ARG A 275 -8.41 49.65 19.37
CA ARG A 275 -9.42 50.54 19.98
C ARG A 275 -8.81 51.79 20.60
N TRP A 276 -7.69 51.66 21.30
CA TRP A 276 -6.93 52.76 21.89
C TRP A 276 -6.25 53.64 20.84
N ARG A 277 -5.81 53.10 19.69
CA ARG A 277 -5.31 53.92 18.58
C ARG A 277 -6.42 54.74 17.93
N VAL A 278 -7.61 54.17 17.76
CA VAL A 278 -8.79 54.88 17.26
C VAL A 278 -9.23 55.97 18.26
N ALA A 279 -9.33 55.63 19.54
CA ALA A 279 -9.67 56.59 20.60
C ALA A 279 -8.64 57.74 20.67
N ARG A 280 -7.34 57.46 20.58
CA ARG A 280 -6.30 58.50 20.54
C ARG A 280 -6.41 59.41 19.32
N LYS A 281 -6.74 58.86 18.14
CA LYS A 281 -6.98 59.68 16.94
C LYS A 281 -8.19 60.58 17.12
N TRP A 282 -9.28 60.07 17.68
CA TRP A 282 -10.50 60.84 17.93
C TRP A 282 -10.28 61.97 18.94
N VAL A 283 -9.56 61.71 20.03
CA VAL A 283 -9.20 62.74 21.03
C VAL A 283 -8.33 63.85 20.45
N ARG A 284 -7.41 63.54 19.52
CA ARG A 284 -6.62 64.57 18.84
C ARG A 284 -7.50 65.45 17.93
N HIS A 285 -8.39 64.82 17.16
CA HIS A 285 -9.25 65.56 16.23
C HIS A 285 -10.19 66.55 16.96
N ASN A 286 -10.86 66.13 18.04
CA ASN A 286 -11.72 67.02 18.82
C ASN A 286 -10.97 68.16 19.52
N ARG A 287 -9.65 68.01 19.76
CA ARG A 287 -8.84 69.08 20.34
C ARG A 287 -8.55 70.17 19.31
N ASP A 288 -8.26 69.76 18.07
CA ASP A 288 -7.98 70.68 16.97
C ASP A 288 -9.24 71.46 16.53
N ASP A 289 -10.43 70.86 16.63
CA ASP A 289 -11.71 71.52 16.29
C ASP A 289 -12.15 72.54 17.37
N GLY A 290 -11.81 72.32 18.64
CA GLY A 290 -12.13 73.25 19.74
C GLY A 290 -11.35 74.56 19.65
N ASP A 291 -10.11 74.52 19.16
CA ASP A 291 -9.27 75.70 19.00
C ASP A 291 -9.68 76.56 17.79
N GLN A 292 -10.46 76.02 16.83
CA GLN A 292 -11.00 76.79 15.69
C GLN A 292 -12.27 77.60 16.00
N MET A 293 -12.97 77.33 17.10
CA MET A 293 -14.17 78.10 17.48
C MET A 293 -13.89 79.26 18.46
N MET A 294 -12.64 79.42 18.89
CA MET A 294 -12.21 80.52 19.79
C MET A 294 -11.44 81.64 19.08
N ASN A 295 -11.32 81.59 17.76
CA ASN A 295 -10.85 82.68 16.90
C ASN A 295 -11.97 83.11 15.95
#